data_AF-A0A2H9NHR5-F1
#
_entry.id   AF-A0A2H9NHR5-F1
#
_cell.length_a   1.000
_cell.length_b   1.000
_cell.length_c   1.000
_cell.angle_alpha   90.00
_cell.angle_beta   90.00
_cell.angle_gamma   90.00
#
_symmetry.space_group_name_H-M   'P 1'
#
loop_
_entity.id
_entity.type
_entity.pdbx_description
1 polymer ?
#
loop_
_entity_poly.entity_id
_entity_poly.type
_entity_poly.pdbx_seq_one_letter_code
_entity_poly.pdbx_strand_id
1 'polypeptide(L)'
;MSLFSGVVDSLFKYGVYEFYLPFLLTFAIFYALIRRTRVFGGDKVANNISTLVSLVAALYVMAFSPFAGSISTFFATFFAGTSVVLVVILSLLMITMMLFGPFWTKFGDMEWWGKHLWVFVIIGLLITLSLFAASGGGKLFGLIIPPNFGIPGLNGEDVAIIILLLLTVGIVFLVQGTSSEEEKDPEFTIQKRKKDS
;
A
#
# COMPACT_ATOMS: atom_id res chain seq x y z
N MET A 1 -36.68 -5.80 -20.89
CA MET A 1 -35.55 -5.20 -20.14
C MET A 1 -36.12 -4.43 -18.96
N SER A 2 -35.64 -4.66 -17.74
CA SER A 2 -36.16 -3.94 -16.56
C SER A 2 -35.87 -2.44 -16.69
N LEU A 3 -36.76 -1.58 -16.18
CA LEU A 3 -36.58 -0.13 -16.16
C LEU A 3 -35.22 0.28 -15.57
N PHE A 4 -34.74 -0.49 -14.60
CA PHE A 4 -33.42 -0.33 -13.99
C PHE A 4 -32.27 -0.45 -14.99
N SER A 5 -32.30 -1.47 -15.85
CA SER A 5 -31.27 -1.66 -16.88
C SER A 5 -31.22 -0.49 -17.88
N GLY A 6 -32.38 0.09 -18.22
CA GLY A 6 -32.45 1.24 -19.11
C GLY A 6 -31.86 2.52 -18.51
N VAL A 7 -32.06 2.73 -17.20
CA VAL A 7 -31.48 3.87 -16.47
C VAL A 7 -29.96 3.73 -16.35
N VAL A 8 -29.46 2.54 -16.01
CA VAL A 8 -28.02 2.28 -15.93
C VAL A 8 -27.33 2.47 -17.27
N ASP A 9 -27.93 1.95 -18.35
CA ASP A 9 -27.38 2.10 -19.71
C ASP A 9 -27.36 3.56 -20.16
N SER A 10 -28.37 4.35 -19.75
CA SER A 10 -28.40 5.80 -19.99
C SER A 10 -27.28 6.53 -19.24
N LEU A 11 -27.10 6.23 -17.95
CA LEU A 11 -26.02 6.80 -17.14
C LEU A 11 -24.63 6.47 -17.69
N PHE A 12 -24.48 5.27 -18.25
CA PHE A 12 -23.26 4.84 -18.94
C PHE A 12 -23.02 5.65 -20.22
N LYS A 13 -24.04 5.79 -21.07
CA LYS A 13 -23.99 6.57 -22.31
C LYS A 13 -23.68 8.05 -22.08
N TYR A 14 -24.19 8.64 -21.00
CA TYR A 14 -23.88 10.03 -20.64
C TYR A 14 -22.51 10.20 -19.96
N GLY A 15 -21.71 9.14 -19.82
CA GLY A 15 -20.37 9.21 -19.26
C GLY A 15 -20.36 9.54 -17.77
N VAL A 16 -21.45 9.30 -17.03
CA VAL A 16 -21.53 9.60 -15.59
C VAL A 16 -20.50 8.78 -14.82
N TYR A 17 -20.31 7.52 -15.20
CA TYR A 17 -19.31 6.63 -14.57
C TYR A 17 -17.87 6.94 -15.00
N GLU A 18 -17.68 7.41 -16.23
CA GLU A 18 -16.35 7.66 -16.78
C GLU A 18 -15.79 9.04 -16.43
N PHE A 19 -16.67 10.03 -16.27
CA PHE A 19 -16.29 11.43 -16.06
C PHE A 19 -16.77 11.97 -14.72
N TYR A 20 -18.08 11.87 -14.44
CA TYR A 20 -18.68 12.55 -13.29
C TYR A 20 -18.28 11.94 -11.94
N LEU A 21 -18.25 10.60 -11.83
CA LEU A 21 -17.83 9.93 -10.60
C LEU A 21 -16.36 10.18 -10.24
N PRO A 22 -15.39 9.99 -11.17
CA PRO A 22 -14.00 10.32 -10.87
C PRO A 22 -13.78 11.79 -10.57
N PHE A 23 -14.53 12.69 -11.22
CA PHE A 23 -14.50 14.12 -10.94
C PHE A 23 -14.92 14.41 -9.49
N LEU A 24 -16.06 13.87 -9.04
CA LEU A 24 -16.54 14.05 -7.66
C LEU A 24 -15.56 13.49 -6.64
N LEU A 25 -14.97 12.33 -6.91
CA LEU A 25 -13.98 11.71 -6.04
C LEU A 25 -12.73 12.61 -5.92
N THR A 26 -12.21 13.09 -7.05
CA THR A 26 -11.04 13.97 -7.09
C THR A 26 -11.31 15.30 -6.39
N PHE A 27 -12.48 15.88 -6.61
CA PHE A 27 -12.96 17.07 -5.91
C PHE A 27 -13.01 16.87 -4.40
N ALA A 28 -13.60 15.78 -3.94
CA ALA A 28 -13.72 15.45 -2.52
C ALA A 28 -12.34 15.26 -1.88
N ILE A 29 -11.41 14.58 -2.56
CA ILE A 29 -10.03 14.39 -2.08
C ILE A 29 -9.32 15.74 -1.92
N PHE A 30 -9.33 16.60 -2.95
CA PHE A 30 -8.69 17.92 -2.86
C PHE A 30 -9.31 18.78 -1.76
N TYR A 31 -10.65 18.79 -1.67
CA TYR A 31 -11.36 19.54 -0.64
C TYR A 31 -11.00 19.07 0.76
N ALA A 32 -11.03 17.75 0.99
CA ALA A 32 -10.65 17.16 2.26
C ALA A 32 -9.19 17.47 2.60
N LEU A 33 -8.27 17.40 1.62
CA LEU A 33 -6.85 17.64 1.81
C LEU A 33 -6.57 19.10 2.21
N ILE A 34 -7.14 20.07 1.47
CA ILE A 34 -7.00 21.50 1.76
C ILE A 34 -7.62 21.83 3.13
N ARG A 35 -8.77 21.24 3.46
CA ARG A 35 -9.43 21.48 4.75
C ARG A 35 -8.65 20.87 5.91
N ARG A 36 -8.05 19.70 5.72
CA ARG A 36 -7.23 19.03 6.74
C ARG A 36 -5.92 19.77 7.01
N THR A 37 -5.27 20.28 5.97
CA THR A 37 -4.02 21.04 6.08
C THR A 37 -4.23 22.50 6.50
N ARG A 38 -5.47 22.99 6.44
CA ARG A 38 -5.85 24.37 6.80
C ARG A 38 -5.03 25.43 6.06
N VAL A 39 -4.69 25.18 4.80
CA VAL A 39 -3.89 26.08 3.96
C VAL A 39 -4.46 27.51 3.91
N PHE A 40 -5.78 27.65 3.90
CA PHE A 40 -6.47 28.94 3.88
C PHE A 40 -7.04 29.38 5.24
N GLY A 41 -6.78 28.64 6.31
CA GLY A 41 -7.34 28.88 7.65
C GLY A 41 -8.66 28.14 7.94
N GLY A 42 -9.31 28.51 9.06
CA GLY A 42 -10.49 27.81 9.60
C GLY A 42 -11.85 28.43 9.26
N ASP A 43 -11.86 29.68 8.77
CA ASP A 43 -13.06 30.51 8.68
C ASP A 43 -14.02 30.11 7.55
N LYS A 44 -15.24 30.68 7.56
CA LYS A 44 -16.24 30.47 6.50
C LYS A 44 -15.71 30.87 5.12
N VAL A 45 -14.97 31.97 5.03
CA VAL A 45 -14.38 32.44 3.77
C VAL A 45 -13.35 31.43 3.26
N ALA A 46 -12.49 30.92 4.14
CA ALA A 46 -11.53 29.88 3.82
C ALA A 46 -12.21 28.60 3.31
N ASN A 47 -13.38 28.27 3.84
CA ASN A 47 -14.15 27.11 3.38
C ASN A 47 -14.64 27.29 1.94
N ASN A 48 -15.20 28.45 1.62
CA ASN A 48 -15.68 28.74 0.26
C ASN A 48 -14.54 28.72 -0.76
N ILE A 49 -13.38 29.29 -0.41
CA ILE A 49 -12.19 29.27 -1.25
C ILE A 49 -11.70 27.83 -1.44
N SER A 50 -11.65 27.03 -0.37
CA SER A 50 -11.23 25.63 -0.43
C SER A 50 -12.13 24.82 -1.37
N THR A 51 -13.45 25.03 -1.32
CA THR A 51 -14.41 24.42 -2.24
C THR A 51 -14.13 24.82 -3.69
N LEU A 52 -13.99 26.12 -3.97
CA LEU A 52 -13.75 26.61 -5.33
C LEU A 52 -12.43 26.09 -5.90
N VAL A 53 -11.35 26.17 -5.12
CA VAL A 53 -10.01 25.69 -5.53
C VAL A 53 -10.04 24.19 -5.81
N SER A 54 -10.71 23.41 -4.97
CA SER A 54 -10.82 21.95 -5.17
C SER A 54 -11.63 21.60 -6.41
N LEU A 55 -12.67 22.38 -6.71
CA LEU A 55 -13.50 22.20 -7.90
C LEU A 55 -12.69 22.42 -9.18
N VAL A 56 -11.95 23.54 -9.22
CA VAL A 56 -11.07 23.87 -10.35
C VAL A 56 -9.94 22.86 -10.49
N ALA A 57 -9.31 22.46 -9.38
CA ALA A 57 -8.25 21.44 -9.39
C ALA A 57 -8.75 20.10 -9.92
N ALA A 58 -9.94 19.66 -9.48
CA ALA A 58 -10.55 18.43 -9.97
C ALA A 58 -10.85 18.51 -11.47
N LEU A 59 -11.45 19.60 -11.95
CA LEU A 59 -11.68 19.80 -13.39
C LEU A 59 -10.38 19.81 -14.19
N TYR A 60 -9.32 20.42 -13.65
CA TYR A 60 -8.01 20.45 -14.31
C TYR A 60 -7.41 19.05 -14.44
N VAL A 61 -7.47 18.23 -13.38
CA VAL A 61 -7.03 16.83 -13.41
C VAL A 61 -7.85 16.03 -14.43
N MET A 62 -9.15 16.24 -14.51
CA MET A 62 -10.00 15.58 -15.50
C MET A 62 -9.65 15.99 -16.94
N ALA A 63 -9.41 17.28 -17.18
CA ALA A 63 -9.22 17.83 -18.52
C ALA A 63 -7.80 17.61 -19.08
N PHE A 64 -6.78 17.64 -18.22
CA PHE A 64 -5.37 17.61 -18.63
C PHE A 64 -4.64 16.33 -18.22
N SER A 65 -5.36 15.30 -17.78
CA SER A 65 -4.80 14.00 -17.48
C SER A 65 -4.17 13.39 -18.76
N PRO A 66 -2.84 13.23 -18.84
CA PRO A 66 -2.14 12.73 -20.03
C PRO A 66 -2.26 11.20 -20.21
N PHE A 67 -3.11 10.54 -19.43
CA PHE A 67 -3.29 9.09 -19.47
C PHE A 67 -3.95 8.66 -20.78
N ALA A 68 -3.38 7.62 -21.41
CA ALA A 68 -3.95 6.93 -22.57
C ALA A 68 -5.25 6.15 -22.25
N GLY A 69 -5.86 6.40 -21.09
CA GLY A 69 -7.14 5.84 -20.63
C GLY A 69 -7.86 6.87 -19.76
N SER A 70 -9.18 6.72 -19.58
CA SER A 70 -9.93 7.63 -18.72
C SER A 70 -9.45 7.50 -17.27
N ILE A 71 -9.47 8.60 -16.51
CA ILE A 71 -9.15 8.58 -15.07
C ILE A 71 -10.03 7.55 -14.32
N SER A 72 -11.22 7.25 -14.86
CA SER A 72 -12.11 6.18 -14.38
C SER A 72 -11.43 4.82 -14.47
N THR A 73 -10.72 4.53 -15.56
CA THR A 73 -9.91 3.31 -15.67
C THR A 73 -8.82 3.26 -14.62
N PHE A 74 -8.10 4.37 -14.38
CA PHE A 74 -7.08 4.43 -13.32
C PHE A 74 -7.69 4.10 -11.95
N PHE A 75 -8.78 4.76 -11.56
CA PHE A 75 -9.44 4.49 -10.28
C PHE A 75 -10.00 3.08 -10.22
N ALA A 76 -10.63 2.57 -11.28
CA ALA A 76 -11.15 1.21 -11.33
C ALA A 76 -10.03 0.19 -11.10
N THR A 77 -8.90 0.33 -11.80
CA THR A 77 -7.72 -0.54 -11.63
C THR A 77 -7.10 -0.39 -10.24
N PHE A 78 -6.97 0.85 -9.74
CA PHE A 78 -6.45 1.12 -8.40
C PHE A 78 -7.31 0.50 -7.29
N PHE A 79 -8.63 0.71 -7.34
CA PHE A 79 -9.56 0.17 -6.34
C PHE A 79 -9.67 -1.36 -6.43
N ALA A 80 -9.72 -1.91 -7.65
CA ALA A 80 -9.71 -3.35 -7.84
C ALA A 80 -8.42 -3.96 -7.28
N GLY A 81 -7.25 -3.43 -7.66
CA GLY A 81 -5.96 -3.87 -7.13
C GLY A 81 -5.86 -3.74 -5.60
N THR A 82 -6.30 -2.60 -5.06
CA THR A 82 -6.32 -2.36 -3.60
C THR A 82 -7.23 -3.34 -2.87
N SER A 83 -8.41 -3.63 -3.41
CA SER A 83 -9.35 -4.59 -2.81
C SER A 83 -8.78 -6.00 -2.74
N VAL A 84 -8.13 -6.47 -3.81
CA VAL A 84 -7.45 -7.77 -3.85
C VAL A 84 -6.36 -7.83 -2.78
N VAL A 85 -5.55 -6.78 -2.64
CA VAL A 85 -4.51 -6.77 -1.61
C VAL A 85 -5.10 -6.72 -0.20
N LEU A 86 -6.16 -5.94 0.04
CA LEU A 86 -6.84 -5.98 1.34
C LEU A 86 -7.34 -7.38 1.66
N VAL A 87 -7.94 -8.08 0.69
CA VAL A 87 -8.36 -9.47 0.86
C VAL A 87 -7.18 -10.39 1.14
N VAL A 88 -6.05 -10.23 0.46
CA VAL A 88 -4.83 -11.03 0.70
C VAL A 88 -4.26 -10.75 2.09
N ILE A 89 -4.13 -9.48 2.50
CA ILE A 89 -3.64 -9.09 3.83
C ILE A 89 -4.56 -9.66 4.91
N LEU A 90 -5.87 -9.52 4.76
CA LEU A 90 -6.84 -10.07 5.70
C LEU A 90 -6.76 -11.60 5.76
N SER A 91 -6.64 -12.27 4.61
CA SER A 91 -6.52 -13.73 4.54
C SER A 91 -5.23 -14.21 5.20
N LEU A 92 -4.11 -13.53 4.95
CA LEU A 92 -2.82 -13.86 5.55
C LEU A 92 -2.83 -13.60 7.06
N LEU A 93 -3.46 -12.51 7.50
CA LEU A 93 -3.62 -12.18 8.91
C LEU A 93 -4.49 -13.23 9.62
N MET A 94 -5.57 -13.70 8.99
CA MET A 94 -6.40 -14.79 9.50
C MET A 94 -5.62 -16.11 9.62
N ILE A 95 -4.86 -16.50 8.59
CA ILE A 95 -4.02 -17.71 8.63
C ILE A 95 -2.95 -17.58 9.73
N THR A 96 -2.32 -16.41 9.82
CA THR A 96 -1.29 -16.13 10.84
C THR A 96 -1.87 -16.19 12.24
N MET A 97 -3.04 -15.59 12.48
CA MET A 97 -3.71 -15.67 13.78
C MET A 97 -4.18 -17.09 14.12
N MET A 98 -4.59 -17.88 13.14
CA MET A 98 -4.97 -19.27 13.37
C MET A 98 -3.75 -20.15 13.69
N LEU A 99 -2.63 -19.94 13.00
CA LEU A 99 -1.40 -20.73 13.16
C LEU A 99 -0.61 -20.33 14.43
N PHE A 100 -0.52 -19.03 14.70
CA PHE A 100 0.23 -18.47 15.82
C PHE A 100 -0.64 -18.08 17.03
N GLY A 101 -1.96 -18.22 16.95
CA GLY A 101 -2.91 -17.93 18.04
C GLY A 101 -2.53 -18.51 19.41
N PRO A 102 -2.09 -19.79 19.52
CA PRO A 102 -1.65 -20.33 20.81
C PRO A 102 -0.27 -19.85 21.26
N PHE A 103 0.54 -19.27 20.36
CA PHE A 103 1.84 -18.66 20.68
C PHE A 103 1.74 -17.17 21.00
N TRP A 104 0.68 -16.48 20.57
CA TRP A 104 0.49 -15.04 20.72
C TRP A 104 0.44 -14.58 22.18
N THR A 105 -0.01 -15.44 23.09
CA THR A 105 -0.02 -15.18 24.55
C THR A 105 1.38 -15.17 25.18
N LYS A 106 2.42 -15.67 24.48
CA LYS A 106 3.82 -15.65 24.93
C LYS A 106 4.64 -14.47 24.39
N PHE A 107 4.14 -13.73 23.40
CA PHE A 107 4.84 -12.60 22.78
C PHE A 107 4.57 -11.25 23.47
N GLY A 108 4.22 -11.26 24.75
CA GLY A 108 3.86 -10.08 25.55
C GLY A 108 5.04 -9.13 25.86
N ASP A 109 6.28 -9.48 25.49
CA ASP A 109 7.44 -8.64 25.71
C ASP A 109 7.53 -7.55 24.62
N MET A 110 7.14 -6.33 24.98
CA MET A 110 7.15 -5.13 24.13
C MET A 110 8.50 -4.84 23.46
N GLU A 111 9.60 -5.37 24.00
CA GLU A 111 10.96 -5.18 23.47
C GLU A 111 11.18 -5.84 22.10
N TRP A 112 10.50 -6.97 21.83
CA TRP A 112 10.58 -7.66 20.55
C TRP A 112 9.84 -6.89 19.44
N TRP A 113 8.70 -6.27 19.75
CA TRP A 113 7.93 -5.46 18.81
C TRP A 113 8.69 -4.22 18.34
N GLY A 114 9.44 -3.56 19.23
CA GLY A 114 10.24 -2.37 18.89
C GLY A 114 11.29 -2.64 17.80
N LYS A 115 11.92 -3.82 17.83
CA LYS A 115 12.98 -4.19 16.87
C LYS A 115 12.44 -4.69 15.53
N HIS A 116 11.26 -5.34 15.52
CA HIS A 116 10.66 -5.93 14.32
C HIS A 116 9.65 -5.01 13.62
N LEU A 117 9.17 -3.95 14.27
CA LEU A 117 8.30 -2.93 13.66
C LEU A 117 8.92 -2.32 12.39
N TRP A 118 10.24 -2.11 12.37
CA TRP A 118 10.92 -1.56 11.20
C TRP A 118 10.82 -2.48 9.98
N VAL A 119 10.86 -3.81 10.20
CA VAL A 119 10.69 -4.82 9.16
C VAL A 119 9.25 -4.82 8.63
N PHE A 120 8.25 -4.70 9.50
CA PHE A 120 6.85 -4.58 9.08
C PHE A 120 6.57 -3.30 8.29
N VAL A 121 7.18 -2.18 8.68
CA VAL A 121 7.08 -0.91 7.94
C VAL A 121 7.71 -1.03 6.56
N ILE A 122 8.88 -1.68 6.43
CA ILE A 122 9.52 -1.94 5.13
C ILE A 122 8.63 -2.83 4.24
N ILE A 123 8.08 -3.91 4.81
CA ILE A 123 7.19 -4.81 4.08
C ILE A 123 5.93 -4.06 3.62
N GLY A 124 5.31 -3.27 4.50
CA GLY A 124 4.15 -2.46 4.15
C GLY A 124 4.47 -1.42 3.07
N LEU A 125 5.63 -0.76 3.16
CA LEU A 125 6.11 0.17 2.15
C LEU A 125 6.33 -0.54 0.80
N LEU A 126 6.97 -1.72 0.79
CA LEU A 126 7.24 -2.52 -0.41
C LEU A 126 5.97 -3.04 -1.08
N ILE A 127 4.98 -3.49 -0.30
CA ILE A 127 3.68 -3.91 -0.81
C ILE A 127 2.97 -2.71 -1.44
N THR A 128 2.98 -1.56 -0.76
CA THR A 128 2.39 -0.31 -1.27
C THR A 128 3.07 0.14 -2.56
N LEU A 129 4.41 0.06 -2.62
CA LEU A 129 5.19 0.41 -3.81
C LEU A 129 4.93 -0.55 -4.98
N SER A 130 4.81 -1.85 -4.69
CA SER A 130 4.51 -2.88 -5.69
C SER A 130 3.09 -2.71 -6.25
N LEU A 131 2.12 -2.38 -5.41
CA LEU A 131 0.76 -2.03 -5.82
C LEU A 131 0.71 -0.76 -6.65
N PHE A 132 1.46 0.25 -6.23
CA PHE A 132 1.59 1.48 -6.97
C PHE A 132 2.18 1.23 -8.37
N ALA A 133 3.19 0.36 -8.48
CA ALA A 133 3.74 -0.05 -9.77
C ALA A 133 2.72 -0.87 -10.61
N ALA A 134 2.07 -1.88 -10.01
CA ALA A 134 1.12 -2.78 -10.68
C ALA A 134 -0.16 -2.07 -11.15
N SER A 135 -0.64 -1.06 -10.41
CA SER A 135 -1.79 -0.24 -10.80
C SER A 135 -1.48 0.76 -11.92
N GLY A 136 -0.24 0.80 -12.41
CA GLY A 136 0.20 1.76 -13.41
C GLY A 136 0.54 3.13 -12.85
N GLY A 137 0.73 3.26 -11.52
CA GLY A 137 1.12 4.49 -10.85
C GLY A 137 2.43 5.10 -11.38
N GLY A 138 3.37 4.29 -11.88
CA GLY A 138 4.58 4.79 -12.55
C GLY A 138 4.26 5.69 -13.75
N LYS A 139 3.20 5.36 -14.51
CA LYS A 139 2.72 6.18 -15.63
C LYS A 139 2.26 7.56 -15.14
N LEU A 140 1.78 7.68 -13.89
CA LEU A 140 1.31 8.95 -13.30
C LEU A 140 2.38 10.05 -13.27
N PHE A 141 3.64 9.65 -13.12
CA PHE A 141 4.77 10.57 -12.95
C PHE A 141 5.60 10.71 -14.23
N GLY A 142 5.10 10.26 -15.38
CA GLY A 142 5.87 10.20 -16.63
C GLY A 142 7.02 9.18 -16.58
N LEU A 143 7.09 8.38 -15.52
CA LEU A 143 7.98 7.24 -15.41
C LEU A 143 7.36 6.13 -16.26
N ILE A 144 7.73 6.09 -17.53
CA ILE A 144 7.46 4.95 -18.40
C ILE A 144 8.25 3.79 -17.80
N ILE A 145 7.63 3.04 -16.89
CA ILE A 145 8.10 1.70 -16.55
C ILE A 145 7.66 0.86 -17.75
N PRO A 146 8.57 0.48 -18.66
CA PRO A 146 8.19 -0.34 -19.79
C PRO A 146 7.51 -1.62 -19.26
N PRO A 147 6.42 -2.08 -19.91
CA PRO A 147 5.71 -3.28 -19.49
C PRO A 147 6.61 -4.53 -19.49
N ASN A 148 7.72 -4.47 -20.24
CA ASN A 148 8.85 -5.37 -20.11
C ASN A 148 9.96 -4.62 -19.38
N PHE A 149 10.30 -5.06 -18.17
CA PHE A 149 11.45 -4.58 -17.41
C PHE A 149 12.75 -5.00 -18.12
N GLY A 150 13.04 -4.49 -19.32
CA GLY A 150 14.27 -4.70 -20.11
C GLY A 150 14.66 -6.14 -20.45
N ILE A 151 13.97 -7.15 -19.89
CA ILE A 151 14.26 -8.57 -20.03
C ILE A 151 13.16 -9.15 -20.93
N PRO A 152 13.50 -9.62 -22.14
CA PRO A 152 12.54 -10.27 -23.02
C PRO A 152 11.93 -11.50 -22.32
N GLY A 153 10.61 -11.51 -22.15
CA GLY A 153 9.87 -12.66 -21.62
C GLY A 153 9.41 -12.57 -20.16
N LEU A 154 9.67 -11.47 -19.45
CA LEU A 154 9.10 -11.23 -18.11
C LEU A 154 7.96 -10.20 -18.20
N ASN A 155 6.74 -10.66 -17.96
CA ASN A 155 5.57 -9.79 -17.78
C ASN A 155 5.60 -9.13 -16.39
N GLY A 156 4.80 -8.06 -16.20
CA GLY A 156 4.67 -7.39 -14.91
C GLY A 156 4.22 -8.32 -13.76
N GLU A 157 3.49 -9.39 -14.08
CA GLU A 157 3.15 -10.45 -13.14
C GLU A 157 4.36 -11.27 -12.70
N ASP A 158 5.28 -11.59 -13.62
CA ASP A 158 6.49 -12.34 -13.31
C ASP A 158 7.42 -11.53 -12.41
N VAL A 159 7.51 -10.22 -12.63
CA VAL A 159 8.27 -9.30 -11.78
C VAL A 159 7.67 -9.23 -10.37
N ALA A 160 6.34 -9.18 -10.24
CA ALA A 160 5.67 -9.22 -8.95
C ALA A 160 5.93 -10.54 -8.21
N ILE A 161 5.91 -11.68 -8.92
CA ILE A 161 6.24 -13.00 -8.37
C ILE A 161 7.71 -13.07 -7.94
N ILE A 162 8.64 -12.56 -8.75
CA ILE A 162 10.08 -12.53 -8.44
C ILE A 162 10.36 -11.65 -7.22
N ILE A 163 9.72 -10.48 -7.11
CA ILE A 163 9.82 -9.60 -5.94
C ILE A 163 9.26 -10.30 -4.70
N LEU A 164 8.12 -10.97 -4.81
CA LEU A 164 7.52 -11.73 -3.70
C LEU A 164 8.41 -12.90 -3.26
N LEU A 165 9.07 -13.57 -4.21
CA LEU A 165 10.01 -14.66 -3.95
C LEU A 165 11.30 -14.15 -3.27
N LEU A 166 11.88 -13.05 -3.77
CA LEU A 166 13.01 -12.37 -3.12
C LEU A 166 12.66 -11.85 -1.72
N LEU A 167 11.44 -11.35 -1.53
CA LEU A 167 10.94 -10.90 -0.23
C LEU A 167 10.79 -12.09 0.74
N THR A 168 10.29 -13.23 0.26
CA THR A 168 10.17 -14.46 1.06
C THR A 168 11.55 -14.96 1.50
N VAL A 169 12.53 -14.99 0.57
CA VAL A 169 13.91 -15.38 0.87
C VAL A 169 14.58 -14.37 1.81
N GLY A 170 14.38 -13.07 1.59
CA GLY A 170 14.91 -12.01 2.44
C GLY A 170 14.38 -12.07 3.88
N ILE A 171 13.09 -12.36 4.05
CA ILE A 171 12.50 -12.58 5.38
C ILE A 171 13.11 -13.82 6.05
N VAL A 172 13.22 -14.94 5.33
CA VAL A 172 13.83 -16.16 5.88
C VAL A 172 15.27 -15.91 6.31
N PHE A 173 16.05 -15.16 5.53
CA PHE A 173 17.43 -14.83 5.84
C PHE A 173 17.56 -13.87 7.03
N LEU A 174 16.67 -12.88 7.14
CA LEU A 174 16.67 -11.90 8.23
C LEU A 174 16.18 -12.54 9.55
N VAL A 175 15.23 -13.48 9.46
CA VAL A 175 14.75 -14.25 10.63
C VAL A 175 15.80 -15.26 11.11
N GLN A 176 16.54 -15.91 10.21
CA GLN A 176 17.64 -16.82 10.60
C GLN A 176 18.89 -16.08 11.11
N GLY A 177 19.09 -14.82 10.69
CA GLY A 177 20.23 -14.01 11.10
C GLY A 177 20.21 -13.56 12.57
N THR A 178 19.11 -13.73 13.30
CA THR A 178 19.00 -13.23 14.68
C THR A 178 19.14 -14.30 15.77
N SER A 179 19.40 -15.57 15.42
CA SER A 179 19.41 -16.70 16.38
C SER A 179 20.79 -17.31 16.65
N SER A 180 21.89 -16.56 16.48
CA SER A 180 23.26 -17.12 16.62
C SER A 180 24.24 -16.24 17.42
N GLU A 181 23.77 -15.53 18.45
CA GLU A 181 24.66 -14.69 19.28
C GLU A 181 24.35 -14.71 20.79
N GLU A 182 23.95 -15.85 21.33
CA GLU A 182 23.79 -16.02 22.79
C GLU A 182 24.22 -17.43 23.24
N GLU A 183 25.52 -17.73 23.16
CA GLU A 183 26.14 -18.76 24.00
C GLU A 183 27.66 -18.54 24.12
N LYS A 184 28.05 -17.62 25.01
CA LYS A 184 29.34 -17.69 25.71
C LYS A 184 29.14 -17.23 27.14
N ASP A 185 28.59 -18.13 27.94
CA ASP A 185 28.52 -18.02 29.39
C ASP A 185 29.94 -18.15 30.00
N PRO A 186 30.49 -17.12 30.68
CA PRO A 186 31.76 -17.20 31.37
C PRO A 186 31.63 -17.79 32.80
N GLU A 187 30.72 -18.73 33.05
CA GLU A 187 30.61 -19.42 34.36
C GLU A 187 31.78 -20.37 34.69
N PHE A 188 32.73 -20.62 33.78
CA PHE A 188 33.86 -21.52 34.06
C PHE A 188 35.05 -20.86 34.80
N THR A 189 35.00 -19.55 35.07
CA THR A 189 36.16 -18.82 35.63
C THR A 189 36.22 -18.82 37.17
N ILE A 190 35.13 -19.18 37.87
CA ILE A 190 35.09 -19.11 39.35
C ILE A 190 35.62 -20.38 40.01
N GLN A 191 35.59 -21.55 39.35
CA GLN A 191 36.06 -22.79 39.99
C GLN A 191 37.59 -22.91 40.08
N LYS A 192 38.36 -22.14 39.31
CA LYS A 192 39.84 -22.25 39.32
C LYS A 192 40.53 -21.45 40.43
N ARG A 193 39.84 -20.49 41.08
CA ARG A 193 40.43 -19.71 42.19
C ARG A 193 40.28 -20.32 43.58
N LYS A 194 39.50 -21.42 43.71
CA LYS A 194 39.32 -22.14 44.98
C LYS A 194 40.31 -23.31 45.17
N LYS A 195 41.17 -23.58 44.18
CA LYS A 195 42.11 -24.72 44.21
C LYS A 195 43.56 -24.34 44.53
N ASP A 196 43.89 -23.04 44.54
CA ASP A 196 45.26 -22.56 44.83
C ASP A 196 45.32 -21.76 46.15
N SER A 197 44.47 -22.12 47.12
CA SER A 197 44.66 -21.78 48.53
C SER A 197 45.39 -22.88 49.26
#